data_AF-A0A6L8GLR8-F1
#
_entry.id   AF-A0A6L8GLR8-F1
#
_cell.length_a   1.000
_cell.length_b   1.000
_cell.length_c   1.000
_cell.angle_alpha   90.00
_cell.angle_beta   90.00
_cell.angle_gamma   90.00
#
_symmetry.space_group_name_H-M   'P 1'
#
loop_
_entity.id
_entity.type
_entity.pdbx_description
1 polymer ?
#
loop_
_entity_poly.entity_id
_entity_poly.type
_entity_poly.pdbx_seq_one_letter_code
_entity_poly.pdbx_strand_id
1 'polypeptide(L)'
;MLAVLLGSDLEIPAPLPKLFSLYLLLAIGFTGGVQLERSGLSPTVLLSVGAAVLMASVIPLYSFLILRTHLDVYNSAAIAAAYGSTSAVTYITAESFLRVLGLPYDGFMVAALALMESPAIIVGLLLVRLLGRSSRKPGQERVGLGAVLHEAFLNSSVFLLIGSLLVGFLVAQQGSTGVQKLEPFTDKLFYGVLTFFLLDMGLV
;
A
#
# COMPACT_ATOMS: atom_id res chain seq x y z
N MET A 1 -9.38 -2.57 21.31
CA MET A 1 -10.26 -1.56 21.95
C MET A 1 -10.79 -1.98 23.32
N LEU A 2 -11.52 -3.10 23.47
CA LEU A 2 -12.00 -3.52 24.82
C LEU A 2 -10.85 -3.70 25.83
N ALA A 3 -9.76 -4.35 25.42
CA ALA A 3 -8.57 -4.49 26.27
C ALA A 3 -8.01 -3.13 26.75
N VAL A 4 -7.91 -2.14 25.85
CA VAL A 4 -7.47 -0.77 26.18
C VAL A 4 -8.45 -0.09 27.14
N LEU A 5 -9.76 -0.17 26.87
CA LEU A 5 -10.80 0.41 27.73
C LEU A 5 -10.83 -0.21 29.14
N LEU A 6 -10.49 -1.49 29.24
CA LEU A 6 -10.41 -2.23 30.50
C LEU A 6 -9.05 -2.10 31.19
N GLY A 7 -8.08 -1.40 30.58
CA GLY A 7 -6.72 -1.26 31.12
C GLY A 7 -5.94 -2.57 31.17
N SER A 8 -6.23 -3.52 30.27
CA SER A 8 -5.49 -4.78 30.16
C SER A 8 -4.06 -4.55 29.68
N ASP A 9 -3.13 -5.31 30.23
CA ASP A 9 -1.72 -5.42 29.83
C ASP A 9 -1.50 -6.30 28.58
N LEU A 10 -2.58 -6.62 27.84
CA LEU A 10 -2.50 -7.41 26.63
C LEU A 10 -1.71 -6.65 25.55
N GLU A 11 -0.56 -7.20 25.17
CA GLU A 11 0.26 -6.71 24.07
C GLU A 11 0.66 -7.85 23.13
N ILE A 12 0.87 -7.53 21.84
CA ILE A 12 1.49 -8.46 20.90
C ILE A 12 2.99 -8.21 20.90
N PRO A 13 3.83 -9.21 21.23
CA PRO A 13 5.26 -8.99 21.38
C PRO A 13 5.94 -8.70 20.04
N ALA A 14 6.85 -7.72 20.03
CA ALA A 14 7.74 -7.50 18.90
C ALA A 14 8.63 -8.75 18.67
N PRO A 15 8.92 -9.15 17.41
CA PRO A 15 8.67 -8.45 16.14
C PRO A 15 7.38 -8.87 15.41
N LEU A 16 6.42 -9.52 16.07
CA LEU A 16 5.24 -10.12 15.42
C LEU A 16 4.40 -9.13 14.59
N PRO A 17 4.11 -7.90 15.05
CA PRO A 17 3.33 -6.95 14.24
C PRO A 17 3.96 -6.67 12.87
N LYS A 18 5.29 -6.52 12.83
CA LYS A 18 6.04 -6.34 11.58
C LYS A 18 5.94 -7.58 10.68
N LEU A 19 6.01 -8.77 11.26
CA LEU A 19 5.82 -10.02 10.51
C LEU A 19 4.41 -10.09 9.91
N PHE A 20 3.38 -9.75 10.68
CA PHE A 20 2.00 -9.76 10.18
C PHE A 20 1.82 -8.80 8.99
N SER A 21 2.33 -7.58 9.09
CA SER A 21 2.31 -6.62 7.97
C SER A 21 2.99 -7.17 6.72
N LEU A 22 4.21 -7.72 6.86
CA LEU A 22 4.96 -8.27 5.73
C LEU A 22 4.23 -9.46 5.10
N TYR A 23 3.71 -10.36 5.92
CA TYR A 23 2.92 -11.49 5.45
C TYR A 23 1.67 -11.04 4.70
N LEU A 24 0.89 -10.09 5.24
CA LEU A 24 -0.34 -9.61 4.60
C LEU A 24 -0.04 -8.96 3.25
N LEU A 25 1.00 -8.13 3.17
CA LEU A 25 1.44 -7.52 1.91
C LEU A 25 1.85 -8.59 0.88
N LEU A 26 2.60 -9.62 1.31
CA LEU A 26 2.99 -10.74 0.45
C LEU A 26 1.78 -11.52 -0.05
N ALA A 27 0.86 -11.89 0.85
CA ALA A 27 -0.32 -12.68 0.55
C ALA A 27 -1.25 -11.96 -0.43
N ILE A 28 -1.48 -10.67 -0.19
CA ILE A 28 -2.28 -9.81 -1.06
C ILE A 28 -1.60 -9.66 -2.40
N GLY A 29 -0.33 -9.27 -2.44
CA GLY A 29 0.40 -9.10 -3.70
C GLY A 29 0.38 -10.37 -4.54
N PHE A 30 0.71 -11.53 -3.94
CA PHE A 30 0.65 -12.82 -4.62
C PHE A 30 -0.75 -13.10 -5.20
N THR A 31 -1.80 -12.93 -4.40
CA THR A 31 -3.19 -13.14 -4.85
C THR A 31 -3.55 -12.18 -5.98
N GLY A 32 -3.14 -10.91 -5.88
CA GLY A 32 -3.31 -9.90 -6.92
C GLY A 32 -2.63 -10.28 -8.23
N GLY A 33 -1.42 -10.84 -8.16
CA GLY A 33 -0.69 -11.36 -9.32
C GLY A 33 -1.44 -12.49 -10.03
N VAL A 34 -1.93 -13.45 -9.24
CA VAL A 34 -2.74 -14.57 -9.75
C VAL A 34 -4.02 -14.05 -10.42
N GLN A 35 -4.69 -13.09 -9.80
CA GLN A 35 -5.93 -12.51 -10.36
C GLN A 35 -5.66 -11.67 -11.60
N LEU A 36 -4.54 -10.95 -11.65
CA LEU A 36 -4.14 -10.17 -12.82
C LEU A 36 -3.85 -11.06 -14.03
N GLU A 37 -3.23 -12.22 -13.81
CA GLU A 37 -3.00 -13.21 -14.86
C GLU A 37 -4.33 -13.77 -15.39
N ARG A 38 -5.22 -14.19 -14.49
CA ARG A 38 -6.54 -14.74 -14.86
C ARG A 38 -7.46 -13.74 -15.55
N SER A 39 -7.43 -12.47 -15.10
CA SER A 39 -8.22 -11.39 -15.69
C SER A 39 -7.67 -10.93 -17.04
N GLY A 40 -6.40 -11.24 -17.32
CA GLY A 40 -5.64 -10.73 -18.44
C GLY A 40 -5.35 -9.23 -18.34
N LEU A 41 -4.46 -8.76 -19.21
CA LEU A 41 -4.19 -7.33 -19.38
C LEU A 41 -5.21 -6.68 -20.30
N SER A 42 -6.48 -6.74 -19.91
CA SER A 42 -7.57 -6.13 -20.67
C SER A 42 -7.47 -4.59 -20.66
N PRO A 43 -8.07 -3.89 -21.63
CA PRO A 43 -8.15 -2.44 -21.62
C PRO A 43 -8.75 -1.89 -20.32
N THR A 44 -9.74 -2.58 -19.74
CA THR A 44 -10.36 -2.20 -18.46
C THR A 44 -9.35 -2.23 -17.31
N VAL A 45 -8.51 -3.26 -17.24
CA VAL A 45 -7.46 -3.39 -16.22
C VAL A 45 -6.45 -2.26 -16.37
N LEU A 46 -5.94 -2.05 -17.58
CA LEU A 46 -4.96 -0.99 -17.88
C LEU A 46 -5.51 0.40 -17.55
N LEU A 47 -6.75 0.69 -17.93
CA LEU A 47 -7.41 1.96 -17.62
C LEU A 47 -7.65 2.15 -16.13
N SER A 48 -8.06 1.11 -15.41
CA SER A 48 -8.31 1.20 -13.96
C SER A 48 -7.02 1.42 -13.18
N VAL A 49 -5.96 0.67 -13.51
CA VAL A 49 -4.63 0.86 -12.90
C VAL A 49 -4.04 2.22 -13.29
N GLY A 50 -4.18 2.63 -14.55
CA GLY A 50 -3.74 3.95 -15.01
C GLY A 50 -4.46 5.08 -14.30
N ALA A 51 -5.78 4.97 -14.10
CA ALA A 51 -6.57 5.91 -13.33
C ALA A 51 -6.13 5.96 -11.86
N ALA A 52 -5.85 4.80 -11.25
CA ALA A 52 -5.36 4.72 -9.88
C ALA A 52 -4.00 5.45 -9.71
N VAL A 53 -3.04 5.20 -10.60
CA VAL A 53 -1.73 5.88 -10.60
C VAL A 53 -1.86 7.38 -10.86
N LEU A 54 -2.75 7.77 -11.78
CA LEU A 54 -3.04 9.17 -12.05
C LEU A 54 -3.61 9.85 -10.81
N MET A 55 -4.60 9.25 -10.15
CA MET A 55 -5.20 9.77 -8.93
C MET A 55 -4.18 9.85 -7.79
N ALA A 56 -3.33 8.83 -7.60
CA ALA A 56 -2.26 8.84 -6.62
C ALA A 56 -1.24 9.97 -6.84
N SER A 57 -1.12 10.47 -8.07
CA SER A 57 -0.27 11.61 -8.41
C SER A 57 -1.00 12.96 -8.27
N VAL A 58 -2.27 13.01 -8.70
CA VAL A 58 -3.09 14.23 -8.71
C VAL A 58 -3.56 14.62 -7.31
N ILE A 59 -3.92 13.64 -6.47
CA ILE A 59 -4.43 13.89 -5.12
C ILE A 59 -3.42 14.66 -4.26
N PRO A 60 -2.14 14.26 -4.17
CA PRO A 60 -1.16 15.03 -3.42
C PRO A 60 -0.94 16.44 -3.99
N LEU A 61 -1.02 16.63 -5.31
CA LEU A 61 -0.81 17.96 -5.91
C LEU A 61 -1.89 18.95 -5.45
N TYR A 62 -3.17 18.62 -5.62
CA TYR A 62 -4.23 19.56 -5.21
C TYR A 62 -4.34 19.64 -3.68
N SER A 63 -4.15 18.54 -2.96
CA SER A 63 -4.19 18.52 -1.49
C SER A 63 -3.11 19.42 -0.91
N PHE A 64 -1.91 19.39 -1.50
CA PHE A 64 -0.83 20.28 -1.11
C PHE A 64 -1.21 21.76 -1.31
N LEU A 65 -1.79 22.13 -2.45
CA LEU A 65 -2.21 23.51 -2.71
C LEU A 65 -3.20 24.01 -1.66
N ILE A 66 -4.17 23.17 -1.28
CA ILE A 66 -5.14 23.49 -0.22
C ILE A 66 -4.43 23.61 1.13
N LEU A 67 -3.63 22.60 1.51
CA LEU A 67 -2.98 22.54 2.82
C LEU A 67 -1.95 23.66 3.04
N ARG A 68 -1.33 24.17 1.97
CA ARG A 68 -0.38 25.28 2.04
C ARG A 68 -0.98 26.60 2.50
N THR A 69 -2.31 26.71 2.52
CA THR A 69 -3.01 27.87 3.09
C THR A 69 -2.94 27.90 4.62
N HIS A 70 -2.72 26.75 5.26
CA HIS A 70 -2.74 26.60 6.72
C HIS A 70 -1.44 26.03 7.32
N LEU A 71 -0.64 25.31 6.52
CA LEU A 71 0.54 24.58 6.99
C LEU A 71 1.81 24.98 6.23
N ASP A 72 2.97 24.71 6.83
CA ASP A 72 4.26 24.84 6.16
C ASP A 72 4.44 23.80 5.05
N VAL A 73 5.50 23.96 4.26
CA VAL A 73 5.76 23.11 3.08
C VAL A 73 5.94 21.65 3.45
N TYR A 74 6.68 21.35 4.51
CA TYR A 74 7.02 19.97 4.87
C TYR A 74 5.78 19.24 5.36
N ASN A 75 5.03 19.86 6.28
CA ASN A 75 3.77 19.29 6.78
C ASN A 75 2.71 19.16 5.67
N SER A 76 2.56 20.18 4.82
CA SER A 76 1.61 20.12 3.70
C SER A 76 1.94 18.97 2.74
N ALA A 77 3.22 18.79 2.38
CA ALA A 77 3.62 17.76 1.44
C ALA A 77 3.52 16.35 2.03
N ALA A 78 3.87 16.17 3.31
CA ALA A 78 3.72 14.90 3.99
C ALA A 78 2.25 14.46 4.06
N ILE A 79 1.36 15.36 4.48
CA ILE A 79 -0.07 15.07 4.57
C ILE A 79 -0.66 14.85 3.17
N ALA A 80 -0.31 15.68 2.19
CA ALA A 80 -0.79 15.52 0.82
C ALA A 80 -0.37 14.18 0.21
N ALA A 81 0.87 13.73 0.43
CA ALA A 81 1.33 12.41 0.01
C ALA A 81 0.55 11.29 0.71
N ALA A 82 0.23 11.44 2.00
CA ALA A 82 -0.59 10.47 2.72
C ALA A 82 -2.00 10.33 2.11
N TYR A 83 -2.63 11.44 1.70
CA TYR A 83 -3.94 11.41 1.03
C TYR A 83 -3.92 10.79 -0.37
N GLY A 84 -2.80 10.87 -1.10
CA GLY A 84 -2.66 10.20 -2.40
C GLY A 84 -2.24 8.74 -2.30
N SER A 85 -1.71 8.31 -1.16
CA SER A 85 -1.31 6.94 -0.91
C SER A 85 -2.52 6.05 -0.58
N THR A 86 -2.28 4.78 -0.29
CA THR A 86 -3.31 3.81 0.04
C THR A 86 -2.99 3.05 1.31
N SER A 87 -4.02 2.42 1.89
CA SER A 87 -3.89 1.56 3.05
C SER A 87 -4.34 0.15 2.68
N ALA A 88 -3.43 -0.81 2.77
CA ALA A 88 -3.74 -2.23 2.58
C ALA A 88 -4.88 -2.67 3.52
N VAL A 89 -4.87 -2.19 4.77
CA VAL A 89 -5.91 -2.48 5.76
C VAL A 89 -7.30 -2.00 5.31
N THR A 90 -7.37 -0.79 4.75
CA THR A 90 -8.62 -0.22 4.24
C THR A 90 -9.13 -1.02 3.05
N TYR A 91 -8.23 -1.40 2.14
CA TYR A 91 -8.57 -2.23 0.98
C TYR A 91 -9.14 -3.59 1.41
N ILE A 92 -8.48 -4.29 2.32
CA ILE A 92 -8.92 -5.61 2.83
C ILE A 92 -10.28 -5.49 3.53
N THR A 93 -10.47 -4.42 4.30
CA THR A 93 -11.73 -4.18 4.99
C THR A 93 -12.87 -3.96 3.98
N ALA A 94 -12.62 -3.17 2.93
CA ALA A 94 -13.58 -2.97 1.85
C ALA A 94 -13.88 -4.27 1.10
N GLU A 95 -12.85 -5.07 0.80
CA GLU A 95 -13.00 -6.39 0.17
C GLU A 95 -13.88 -7.33 1.00
N SER A 96 -13.58 -7.45 2.30
CA SER A 96 -14.34 -8.24 3.26
C SER A 96 -15.79 -7.76 3.34
N PHE A 97 -16.00 -6.43 3.38
CA PHE A 97 -17.33 -5.84 3.40
C PHE A 97 -18.15 -6.15 2.14
N LEU A 98 -17.55 -6.02 0.95
CA LEU A 98 -18.20 -6.39 -0.31
C LEU A 98 -18.55 -7.88 -0.35
N ARG A 99 -17.66 -8.75 0.15
CA ARG A 99 -17.89 -10.19 0.25
C ARG A 99 -19.09 -10.52 1.16
N VAL A 100 -19.23 -9.85 2.30
CA VAL A 100 -20.39 -10.01 3.19
C VAL A 100 -21.69 -9.58 2.50
N LEU A 101 -21.66 -8.52 1.70
CA LEU A 101 -22.81 -8.07 0.91
C LEU A 101 -23.09 -8.93 -0.33
N GLY A 102 -22.21 -9.88 -0.66
CA GLY A 102 -22.32 -10.68 -1.89
C GLY A 102 -22.11 -9.86 -3.16
N LEU A 103 -21.47 -8.70 -3.08
CA LEU A 103 -21.18 -7.86 -4.25
C LEU A 103 -19.89 -8.32 -4.93
N PRO A 104 -19.91 -8.57 -6.25
CA PRO A 104 -18.71 -8.94 -6.98
C PRO A 104 -17.73 -7.77 -7.03
N TYR A 105 -16.44 -8.08 -7.01
CA TYR A 105 -15.35 -7.13 -7.18
C TYR A 105 -14.21 -7.78 -7.93
N ASP A 106 -13.39 -6.93 -8.56
CA ASP A 106 -12.30 -7.37 -9.41
C ASP A 106 -11.00 -7.56 -8.63
N GLY A 107 -10.44 -8.78 -8.67
CA GLY A 107 -9.20 -9.12 -7.95
C GLY A 107 -7.95 -8.39 -8.47
N PHE A 108 -8.00 -7.84 -9.69
CA PHE A 108 -6.88 -7.04 -10.23
C PHE A 108 -6.74 -5.66 -9.56
N MET A 109 -7.68 -5.25 -8.69
CA MET A 109 -7.55 -4.01 -7.90
C MET A 109 -6.41 -4.04 -6.89
N VAL A 110 -5.90 -5.22 -6.54
CA VAL A 110 -4.66 -5.33 -5.78
C VAL A 110 -3.46 -4.73 -6.54
N ALA A 111 -3.45 -4.80 -7.88
CA ALA A 111 -2.38 -4.18 -8.67
C ALA A 111 -2.44 -2.65 -8.58
N ALA A 112 -3.66 -2.07 -8.54
CA ALA A 112 -3.84 -0.65 -8.32
C ALA A 112 -3.34 -0.25 -6.92
N LEU A 113 -3.72 -1.00 -5.87
CA LEU A 113 -3.23 -0.80 -4.50
C LEU A 113 -1.70 -0.73 -4.46
N ALA A 114 -1.03 -1.68 -5.11
CA ALA A 114 0.43 -1.77 -5.13
C ALA A 114 1.11 -0.56 -5.80
N LEU A 115 0.48 -0.03 -6.84
CA LEU A 115 1.07 1.02 -7.66
C LEU A 115 0.73 2.43 -7.16
N MET A 116 -0.22 2.60 -6.24
CA MET A 116 -0.63 3.93 -5.77
C MET A 116 0.32 4.54 -4.72
N GLU A 117 1.09 3.74 -3.99
CA GLU A 117 1.97 4.25 -2.92
C GLU A 117 3.18 5.03 -3.47
N SER A 118 3.91 4.47 -4.45
CA SER A 118 5.10 5.14 -5.01
C SER A 118 4.81 6.49 -5.68
N PRO A 119 3.78 6.66 -6.55
CA PRO A 119 3.45 7.96 -7.14
C PRO A 119 3.15 9.02 -6.09
N ALA A 120 2.40 8.67 -5.05
CA ALA A 120 2.04 9.61 -3.99
C ALA A 120 3.28 10.07 -3.20
N ILE A 121 4.17 9.13 -2.84
CA ILE A 121 5.45 9.43 -2.18
C ILE A 121 6.35 10.29 -3.06
N ILE A 122 6.49 9.94 -4.35
CA ILE A 122 7.30 10.69 -5.32
C ILE A 122 6.81 12.13 -5.41
N VAL A 123 5.50 12.33 -5.57
CA VAL A 123 4.93 13.68 -5.65
C VAL A 123 5.18 14.46 -4.35
N GLY A 124 4.98 13.85 -3.19
CA GLY A 124 5.28 14.48 -1.89
C GLY A 124 6.73 14.93 -1.76
N LEU A 125 7.69 14.05 -2.07
CA LEU A 125 9.11 14.34 -2.01
C LEU A 125 9.53 15.41 -3.04
N LEU A 126 8.94 15.39 -4.24
CA LEU A 126 9.16 16.42 -5.25
C LEU A 126 8.65 17.79 -4.78
N LEU A 127 7.46 17.86 -4.18
CA LEU A 127 6.91 19.10 -3.62
C LEU A 127 7.82 19.69 -2.53
N VAL A 128 8.30 18.86 -1.60
CA VAL A 128 9.28 19.27 -0.58
C VAL A 128 10.56 19.79 -1.22
N ARG A 129 11.09 19.09 -2.22
CA ARG A 129 12.34 19.48 -2.89
C ARG A 129 12.22 20.82 -3.62
N LEU A 130 11.11 21.04 -4.34
CA LEU A 130 10.91 22.21 -5.17
C LEU A 130 10.56 23.45 -4.35
N LEU A 131 9.76 23.28 -3.29
CA LEU A 131 9.13 24.38 -2.55
C LEU A 131 9.67 24.54 -1.12
N GLY A 132 10.38 23.55 -0.58
CA GLY A 132 10.95 23.54 0.77
C GLY A 132 12.19 24.41 0.91
N ARG A 133 12.07 25.69 0.56
CA ARG A 133 13.18 26.66 0.49
C ARG A 133 13.47 27.39 1.81
N SER A 134 12.63 27.22 2.86
CA SER A 134 12.67 28.10 4.05
C SER A 134 13.38 27.57 5.31
N SER A 135 13.95 26.36 5.32
CA SER A 135 14.65 25.84 6.53
C SER A 135 16.06 25.29 6.26
N ARG A 136 16.69 25.73 5.16
CA ARG A 136 18.05 25.29 4.83
C ARG A 136 19.08 25.95 5.75
N LYS A 137 19.67 25.14 6.64
CA LYS A 137 21.00 25.46 7.19
C LYS A 137 22.03 25.38 6.05
N PRO A 138 23.04 26.28 6.00
CA PRO A 138 24.14 26.16 5.05
C PRO A 138 24.82 24.80 5.23
N GLY A 139 24.89 23.97 4.18
CA GLY A 139 25.56 22.66 4.22
C GLY A 139 24.68 21.42 4.04
N GLN A 140 23.35 21.53 3.96
CA GLN A 140 22.50 20.38 3.60
C GLN A 140 22.49 20.12 2.09
N GLU A 141 23.01 18.96 1.70
CA GLU A 141 23.00 18.47 0.31
C GLU A 141 21.56 18.37 -0.23
N ARG A 142 21.41 18.60 -1.54
CA ARG A 142 20.14 18.38 -2.23
C ARG A 142 19.94 16.87 -2.33
N VAL A 143 18.85 16.34 -1.77
CA VAL A 143 18.43 14.96 -2.08
C VAL A 143 18.33 14.83 -3.59
N GLY A 144 19.12 13.94 -4.20
CA GLY A 144 19.15 13.72 -5.65
C GLY A 144 17.83 13.15 -6.16
N LEU A 145 17.46 13.39 -7.43
CA LEU A 145 16.23 12.81 -7.99
C LEU A 145 16.32 11.29 -7.98
N GLY A 146 17.53 10.75 -8.21
CA GLY A 146 17.82 9.33 -8.09
C GLY A 146 17.57 8.78 -6.69
N ALA A 147 17.92 9.52 -5.63
CA ALA A 147 17.66 9.09 -4.25
C ALA A 147 16.16 9.05 -3.94
N VAL A 148 15.40 10.06 -4.39
CA VAL A 148 13.93 10.10 -4.26
C VAL A 148 13.27 8.92 -4.97
N LEU A 149 13.67 8.64 -6.21
CA LEU A 149 13.13 7.50 -6.97
C LEU A 149 13.54 6.18 -6.31
N HIS A 150 14.80 6.04 -5.91
CA HIS A 150 15.29 4.85 -5.23
C HIS A 150 14.48 4.58 -3.96
N GLU A 151 14.25 5.59 -3.12
CA GLU A 151 13.48 5.44 -1.89
C GLU A 151 11.99 5.13 -2.14
N ALA A 152 11.37 5.74 -3.14
CA ALA A 152 9.97 5.48 -3.47
C ALA A 152 9.72 4.09 -4.08
N PHE A 153 10.67 3.56 -4.85
CA PHE A 153 10.56 2.24 -5.48
C PHE A 153 11.11 1.09 -4.61
N LEU A 154 12.12 1.37 -3.76
CA LEU A 154 12.74 0.37 -2.87
C LEU A 154 12.25 0.49 -1.43
N ASN A 155 11.13 1.17 -1.21
CA ASN A 155 10.41 1.03 0.05
C ASN A 155 10.05 -0.45 0.25
N SER A 156 10.34 -0.98 1.44
CA SER A 156 10.13 -2.40 1.77
C SER A 156 8.69 -2.89 1.52
N SER A 157 7.67 -2.05 1.75
CA SER A 157 6.26 -2.42 1.53
C SER A 157 5.97 -2.54 0.04
N VAL A 158 6.29 -1.51 -0.73
CA VAL A 158 6.16 -1.45 -2.19
C VAL A 158 6.94 -2.58 -2.86
N PHE A 159 8.21 -2.75 -2.50
CA PHE A 159 9.08 -3.77 -3.09
C PHE A 159 8.54 -5.18 -2.85
N LEU A 160 8.09 -5.47 -1.63
CA LEU A 160 7.48 -6.75 -1.29
C LEU A 160 6.16 -6.98 -2.03
N LEU A 161 5.32 -5.96 -2.12
CA LEU A 161 4.00 -6.03 -2.74
C LEU A 161 4.10 -6.22 -4.26
N ILE A 162 4.94 -5.43 -4.95
CA ILE A 162 5.22 -5.60 -6.38
C ILE A 162 5.91 -6.94 -6.64
N GLY A 163 6.91 -7.30 -5.82
CA GLY A 163 7.63 -8.57 -5.96
C GLY A 163 6.71 -9.78 -5.82
N SER A 164 5.86 -9.79 -4.79
CA SER A 164 4.88 -10.87 -4.60
C SER A 164 3.82 -10.90 -5.70
N LEU A 165 3.38 -9.74 -6.21
CA LEU A 165 2.50 -9.66 -7.38
C LEU A 165 3.12 -10.28 -8.62
N LEU A 166 4.38 -9.96 -8.93
CA LEU A 166 5.09 -10.57 -10.05
C LEU A 166 5.24 -12.08 -9.88
N VAL A 167 5.58 -12.54 -8.66
CA VAL A 167 5.65 -13.98 -8.36
C VAL A 167 4.29 -14.65 -8.55
N GLY A 168 3.21 -14.07 -8.03
CA GLY A 168 1.86 -14.60 -8.20
C GLY A 168 1.43 -14.70 -9.66
N PHE A 169 1.72 -13.65 -10.44
CA PHE A 169 1.45 -13.63 -11.88
C PHE A 169 2.22 -14.72 -12.63
N LEU A 170 3.54 -14.84 -12.40
CA LEU A 170 4.37 -15.86 -13.05
C LEU A 170 3.97 -17.29 -12.64
N VAL A 171 3.63 -17.49 -11.36
CA VAL A 171 3.16 -18.79 -10.88
C VAL A 171 1.83 -19.17 -11.53
N ALA A 172 0.90 -18.22 -11.71
CA ALA A 172 -0.35 -18.46 -12.39
C ALA A 172 -0.15 -18.83 -13.87
N GLN A 173 0.78 -18.18 -14.58
CA GLN A 173 1.12 -18.52 -15.97
C GLN A 173 1.63 -19.95 -16.15
N GLN A 174 2.32 -20.51 -15.14
CA GLN A 174 2.83 -21.88 -15.17
C GLN A 174 1.74 -22.94 -14.88
N GLY A 175 0.50 -22.50 -14.62
CA GLY A 175 -0.66 -23.34 -14.39
C GLY A 175 -1.14 -23.39 -12.94
N SER A 176 -2.30 -24.01 -12.74
CA SER A 176 -3.02 -23.98 -11.45
C SER A 176 -2.33 -24.73 -10.31
N THR A 177 -1.43 -25.67 -10.61
CA THR A 177 -0.74 -26.49 -9.61
C THR A 177 0.13 -25.65 -8.67
N GLY A 178 0.83 -24.64 -9.19
CA GLY A 178 1.66 -23.76 -8.38
C GLY A 178 0.83 -22.89 -7.43
N VAL A 179 -0.28 -22.34 -7.96
CA VAL A 179 -1.23 -21.54 -7.18
C VAL A 179 -1.86 -22.37 -6.04
N GLN A 180 -2.34 -23.59 -6.34
CA GLN A 180 -2.95 -24.47 -5.33
C GLN A 180 -1.98 -24.88 -4.21
N LYS A 181 -0.68 -25.02 -4.51
CA LYS A 181 0.34 -25.31 -3.49
C LYS A 181 0.53 -24.15 -2.51
N LEU A 182 0.38 -22.91 -2.98
CA LEU A 182 0.56 -21.70 -2.16
C LEU A 182 -0.75 -21.21 -1.52
N GLU A 183 -1.90 -21.69 -1.98
CA GLU A 183 -3.23 -21.33 -1.47
C GLU A 183 -3.39 -21.48 0.06
N PRO A 184 -2.91 -22.57 0.71
CA PRO A 184 -2.99 -22.68 2.16
C PRO A 184 -2.25 -21.57 2.91
N PHE A 185 -1.14 -21.08 2.32
CA PHE A 185 -0.30 -20.06 2.91
C PHE A 185 -0.77 -18.65 2.57
N THR A 186 -1.27 -18.41 1.36
CA THR A 186 -1.57 -17.06 0.85
C THR A 186 -3.03 -16.66 1.02
N ASP A 187 -3.97 -17.61 0.94
CA ASP A 187 -5.41 -17.34 1.06
C ASP A 187 -5.98 -17.87 2.39
N LYS A 188 -5.78 -19.16 2.69
CA LYS A 188 -6.44 -19.78 3.87
C LYS A 188 -5.95 -19.23 5.21
N LEU A 189 -4.67 -18.91 5.32
CA LEU A 189 -4.07 -18.34 6.53
C LEU A 189 -4.33 -16.82 6.68
N PHE A 190 -4.77 -16.17 5.60
CA PHE A 190 -4.86 -14.71 5.50
C PHE A 190 -5.67 -14.06 6.63
N TYR A 191 -6.93 -14.50 6.81
CA TYR A 191 -7.82 -13.94 7.83
C TYR A 191 -7.33 -14.23 9.27
N GLY A 192 -6.62 -15.33 9.48
CA GLY A 192 -5.99 -15.65 10.76
C GLY A 192 -4.94 -14.60 11.13
N VAL A 193 -4.03 -14.30 10.20
CA VAL A 193 -2.99 -13.28 10.44
C VAL A 193 -3.57 -11.87 10.48
N LEU A 194 -4.57 -11.57 9.63
CA LEU A 194 -5.28 -10.29 9.65
C LEU A 194 -5.92 -10.02 11.01
N THR A 195 -6.47 -11.03 11.67
CA THR A 195 -7.07 -10.90 13.00
C THR A 195 -6.03 -10.42 14.02
N PHE A 196 -4.84 -11.01 14.03
CA PHE A 196 -3.76 -10.57 14.92
C PHE A 196 -3.25 -9.17 14.56
N PHE A 197 -3.14 -8.86 13.27
CA PHE A 197 -2.75 -7.53 12.82
C PHE A 197 -3.75 -6.45 13.24
N LEU A 198 -5.05 -6.70 13.09
CA LEU A 198 -6.11 -5.77 13.53
C LEU A 198 -6.20 -5.67 15.05
N LEU A 199 -5.95 -6.77 15.77
CA LEU A 199 -5.85 -6.75 17.23
C LEU A 199 -4.71 -5.84 17.67
N ASP A 200 -3.50 -6.01 17.11
CA ASP A 200 -2.34 -5.15 17.39
C ASP A 200 -2.68 -3.67 17.15
N MET A 201 -3.21 -3.33 15.97
CA MET A 201 -3.61 -1.96 15.62
C MET A 201 -4.67 -1.38 16.55
N GLY A 202 -5.51 -2.21 17.19
CA GLY A 202 -6.53 -1.79 18.13
C GLY A 202 -6.12 -1.85 19.61
N LEU A 203 -4.91 -2.32 19.91
CA LEU A 203 -4.28 -2.27 21.23
C LEU A 203 -3.42 -1.01 21.40
N VAL A 204 -2.91 -0.46 20.30
CA VAL A 204 -2.31 0.88 20.21
C VAL A 204 -3.37 1.96 20.34
#